data_AF-A0A536ST90-F1
#
_entry.id   AF-A0A536ST90-F1
#
_cell.length_a   1.000
_cell.length_b   1.000
_cell.length_c   1.000
_cell.angle_alpha   90.00
_cell.angle_beta   90.00
_cell.angle_gamma   90.00
#
_symmetry.space_group_name_H-M   'P 1'
#
loop_
_entity.id
_entity.type
_entity.pdbx_description
1 polymer ?
#
loop_
_entity_poly.entity_id
_entity_poly.type
_entity_poly.pdbx_seq_one_letter_code
_entity_poly.pdbx_strand_id
1 'polypeptide(L)'
;SKLVDAAGAHYVEAGVMTPVPPYGIRAPMLLGGNRAGALAEKLRPLGFDMTVVAERIGVASAIKLCRSVFIKGLEAIIVESYTLARRHGVERQLLASLTETFPEIDWEKQGSYLFSRVANHGKRRAEEMREAAKTVREAGFEPWMSAASAETQDWVAALSRSGLFRDLSAEPDWRDYADKIIAALENPGTTVRKRSGRCS
;
A
#
# COMPACT_ATOMS: atom_id res chain seq x y z
N SER A 1 23.21 16.53 2.59
CA SER A 1 23.39 17.21 3.89
C SER A 1 24.37 18.39 3.86
N LYS A 2 25.23 18.55 2.83
CA LYS A 2 26.30 19.58 2.81
C LYS A 2 25.91 20.99 3.28
N LEU A 3 24.71 21.49 2.91
CA LEU A 3 24.21 22.79 3.36
C LEU A 3 23.85 22.82 4.86
N VAL A 4 23.25 21.75 5.37
CA VAL A 4 22.89 21.59 6.80
C VAL A 4 24.15 21.45 7.65
N ASP A 5 25.11 20.63 7.18
CA ASP A 5 26.38 20.41 7.86
C ASP A 5 27.23 21.69 7.88
N ALA A 6 27.24 22.46 6.78
CA ALA A 6 27.94 23.74 6.69
C ALA A 6 27.37 24.81 7.64
N ALA A 7 26.09 24.70 8.02
CA ALA A 7 25.47 25.56 9.02
C ALA A 7 25.75 25.09 10.47
N GLY A 8 26.56 24.05 10.67
CA GLY A 8 26.89 23.48 11.99
C GLY A 8 25.82 22.56 12.58
N ALA A 9 24.73 22.30 11.85
CA ALA A 9 23.68 21.38 12.28
C ALA A 9 24.02 19.92 11.90
N HIS A 10 23.32 18.97 12.52
CA HIS A 10 23.45 17.55 12.21
C HIS A 10 22.22 17.06 11.44
N TYR A 11 22.45 16.44 10.29
CA TYR A 11 21.38 15.82 9.51
C TYR A 11 21.33 14.30 9.73
N VAL A 12 20.13 13.79 10.02
CA VAL A 12 19.83 12.35 10.07
C VAL A 12 18.58 12.12 9.21
N GLU A 13 18.64 11.12 8.34
CA GLU A 13 17.50 10.64 7.57
C GLU A 13 16.69 9.64 8.39
N ALA A 14 15.37 9.75 8.36
CA ALA A 14 14.46 8.80 9.00
C ALA A 14 13.37 8.29 8.04
N GLY A 15 13.37 6.98 7.79
CA GLY A 15 12.33 6.27 7.07
C GLY A 15 11.31 5.64 8.03
N VAL A 16 10.15 6.28 8.20
CA VAL A 16 9.03 5.72 8.99
C VAL A 16 8.39 4.56 8.21
N MET A 17 8.30 3.37 8.83
CA MET A 17 7.95 2.11 8.14
C MET A 17 6.48 1.68 8.26
N THR A 18 5.71 2.35 9.11
CA THR A 18 4.30 2.05 9.41
C THR A 18 3.50 3.35 9.59
N PRO A 19 2.15 3.34 9.50
CA PRO A 19 1.35 4.50 9.90
C PRO A 19 1.63 4.89 11.36
N VAL A 20 1.75 6.19 11.65
CA VAL A 20 2.08 6.66 13.00
C VAL A 20 0.95 6.45 14.02
N PRO A 21 -0.34 6.72 13.74
CA PRO A 21 -1.37 6.74 14.80
C PRO A 21 -1.49 5.48 15.67
N PRO A 22 -1.41 4.23 15.13
CA PRO A 22 -1.51 3.03 15.96
C PRO A 22 -0.30 2.78 16.87
N TYR A 23 0.87 3.37 16.56
CA TYR A 23 2.14 3.07 17.22
C TYR A 23 2.73 4.26 18.00
N GLY A 24 2.35 5.49 17.65
CA GLY A 24 2.90 6.71 18.22
C GLY A 24 4.43 6.76 18.08
N ILE A 25 5.13 7.05 19.19
CA ILE A 25 6.60 7.09 19.24
C ILE A 25 7.27 5.73 18.96
N ARG A 26 6.52 4.62 19.05
CA ARG A 26 7.00 3.27 18.73
C ARG A 26 6.83 2.89 17.25
N ALA A 27 6.44 3.82 16.39
CA ALA A 27 6.42 3.56 14.95
C ALA A 27 7.85 3.20 14.49
N PRO A 28 8.10 2.01 13.91
CA PRO A 28 9.45 1.62 13.54
C PRO A 28 10.05 2.57 12.51
N MET A 29 11.27 3.04 12.77
CA MET A 29 12.00 3.98 11.94
C MET A 29 13.37 3.44 11.55
N LEU A 30 13.69 3.49 10.25
CA LEU A 30 15.03 3.23 9.75
C LEU A 30 15.81 4.55 9.69
N LEU A 31 17.04 4.57 10.20
CA LEU A 31 17.87 5.77 10.23
C LEU A 31 19.09 5.63 9.32
N GLY A 32 19.37 6.72 8.59
CA GLY A 32 20.54 6.88 7.73
C GLY A 32 21.36 8.11 8.12
N GLY A 33 22.68 8.03 7.97
CA GLY A 33 23.59 9.16 8.17
C GLY A 33 24.62 8.96 9.28
N ASN A 34 25.75 9.65 9.18
CA ASN A 34 26.88 9.56 10.14
C ASN A 34 26.47 9.84 11.61
N ARG A 35 25.36 10.56 11.83
CA ARG A 35 24.86 10.89 13.18
C ARG A 35 23.68 10.02 13.62
N ALA A 36 23.26 9.04 12.81
CA ALA A 36 22.12 8.17 13.11
C ALA A 36 22.31 7.33 14.38
N GLY A 37 23.52 6.78 14.59
CA GLY A 37 23.88 6.04 15.80
C GLY A 37 23.69 6.87 17.07
N ALA A 38 24.32 8.05 17.12
CA ALA A 38 24.23 8.96 18.26
C ALA A 38 22.80 9.44 18.55
N LEU A 39 21.97 9.59 17.51
CA LEU A 39 20.55 9.92 17.69
C LEU A 39 19.78 8.73 18.29
N ALA A 40 19.99 7.52 17.75
CA ALA A 40 19.31 6.32 18.21
C ALA A 40 19.62 6.00 19.67
N GLU A 41 20.88 6.16 20.10
CA GLU A 41 21.29 5.97 21.50
C GLU A 41 20.54 6.88 22.48
N LYS A 42 20.21 8.11 22.05
CA LYS A 42 19.48 9.08 22.88
C LYS A 42 17.98 8.82 22.92
N LEU A 43 17.39 8.39 21.80
CA LEU A 43 15.94 8.28 21.66
C LEU A 43 15.38 6.90 21.99
N ARG A 44 16.14 5.81 21.79
CA ARG A 44 15.68 4.46 22.15
C ARG A 44 15.30 4.33 23.64
N PRO A 45 16.07 4.87 24.61
CA PRO A 45 15.68 4.82 26.02
C PRO A 45 14.36 5.54 26.34
N LEU A 46 13.94 6.48 25.48
CA LEU A 46 12.66 7.18 25.60
C LEU A 46 11.49 6.40 24.98
N GLY A 47 11.72 5.18 24.50
CA GLY A 47 10.70 4.30 23.93
C GLY A 47 10.53 4.39 22.42
N PHE A 48 11.47 5.02 21.69
CA PHE A 48 11.43 5.02 20.23
C PHE A 48 11.96 3.71 19.64
N ASP A 49 11.29 3.21 18.59
CA ASP A 49 11.75 2.06 17.82
C ASP A 49 12.55 2.53 16.60
N MET A 50 13.87 2.53 16.73
CA MET A 50 14.79 3.05 15.72
C MET A 50 15.85 2.03 15.36
N THR A 51 16.08 1.82 14.07
CA THR A 51 17.13 0.92 13.55
C THR A 51 18.04 1.71 12.62
N VAL A 52 19.33 1.80 12.96
CA VAL A 52 20.34 2.42 12.09
C VAL A 52 20.70 1.42 11.00
N VAL A 53 20.49 1.80 9.74
CA VAL A 53 20.70 0.91 8.58
C VAL A 53 21.90 1.29 7.74
N ALA A 54 22.37 2.55 7.83
CA ALA A 54 23.56 2.99 7.13
C ALA A 54 24.13 4.29 7.72
N GLU A 55 25.44 4.48 7.55
CA GLU A 55 26.08 5.78 7.78
C GLU A 55 25.83 6.76 6.62
N ARG A 56 25.36 6.27 5.46
CA ARG A 56 25.05 7.10 4.29
C ARG A 56 23.60 7.57 4.27
N ILE A 57 23.39 8.81 3.87
CA ILE A 57 22.06 9.36 3.56
C ILE A 57 21.52 8.75 2.27
N GLY A 58 20.22 8.47 2.26
CA GLY A 58 19.44 7.94 1.15
C GLY A 58 19.08 6.46 1.31
N VAL A 59 19.82 5.71 2.13
CA VAL A 59 19.63 4.26 2.27
C VAL A 59 18.32 3.94 2.99
N ALA A 60 17.96 4.69 4.04
CA ALA A 60 16.73 4.45 4.77
C ALA A 60 15.50 4.74 3.91
N SER A 61 15.51 5.84 3.15
CA SER A 61 14.43 6.17 2.20
C SER A 61 14.37 5.15 1.06
N ALA A 62 15.50 4.69 0.55
CA ALA A 62 15.54 3.66 -0.50
C ALA A 62 14.91 2.34 -0.01
N ILE A 63 15.24 1.88 1.20
CA ILE A 63 14.62 0.66 1.78
C ILE A 63 13.10 0.85 1.90
N LYS A 64 12.65 2.00 2.43
CA LYS A 64 11.22 2.32 2.55
C LYS A 64 10.53 2.33 1.19
N LEU A 65 11.14 2.94 0.19
CA LEU A 65 10.62 3.01 -1.18
C LEU A 65 10.51 1.62 -1.80
N CYS A 66 11.58 0.83 -1.79
CA CYS A 66 11.59 -0.51 -2.37
C CYS A 66 10.50 -1.40 -1.75
N ARG A 67 10.36 -1.37 -0.41
CA ARG A 67 9.28 -2.07 0.28
C ARG A 67 7.90 -1.55 -0.12
N SER A 68 7.75 -0.24 -0.25
CA SER A 68 6.48 0.37 -0.67
C SER A 68 6.07 -0.11 -2.06
N VAL A 69 6.99 -0.07 -3.03
CA VAL A 69 6.76 -0.55 -4.41
C VAL A 69 6.33 -2.01 -4.39
N PHE A 70 7.04 -2.87 -3.65
CA PHE A 70 6.72 -4.30 -3.59
C PHE A 70 5.34 -4.56 -2.97
N ILE A 71 5.08 -4.05 -1.77
CA ILE A 71 3.84 -4.35 -1.03
C ILE A 71 2.61 -3.78 -1.73
N LYS A 72 2.68 -2.55 -2.24
CA LYS A 72 1.55 -1.93 -2.95
C LYS A 72 1.37 -2.47 -4.37
N GLY A 73 2.46 -2.89 -5.01
CA GLY A 73 2.41 -3.62 -6.27
C GLY A 73 1.68 -4.94 -6.10
N LEU A 74 2.04 -5.71 -5.06
CA LEU A 74 1.38 -6.97 -4.75
C LEU A 74 -0.12 -6.82 -4.49
N GLU A 75 -0.55 -5.76 -3.82
CA GLU A 75 -1.97 -5.45 -3.64
C GLU A 75 -2.70 -5.25 -4.97
N ALA A 76 -2.11 -4.49 -5.90
CA ALA A 76 -2.72 -4.26 -7.21
C ALA A 76 -2.77 -5.57 -8.03
N ILE A 77 -1.69 -6.35 -8.02
CA ILE A 77 -1.63 -7.67 -8.68
C ILE A 77 -2.71 -8.60 -8.14
N ILE A 78 -2.88 -8.68 -6.81
CA ILE A 78 -3.88 -9.55 -6.20
C ILE A 78 -5.30 -9.11 -6.56
N VAL A 79 -5.59 -7.81 -6.48
CA VAL A 79 -6.90 -7.28 -6.89
C VAL A 79 -7.21 -7.68 -8.33
N GLU A 80 -6.29 -7.45 -9.25
CA GLU A 80 -6.50 -7.76 -10.67
C GLU A 80 -6.59 -9.26 -10.94
N SER A 81 -5.59 -10.02 -10.49
CA SER A 81 -5.45 -11.46 -10.75
C SER A 81 -6.60 -12.26 -10.14
N TYR A 82 -6.97 -11.97 -8.89
CA TYR A 82 -8.03 -12.72 -8.20
C TYR A 82 -9.39 -12.37 -8.78
N THR A 83 -9.66 -11.09 -9.08
CA THR A 83 -10.92 -10.69 -9.73
C THR A 83 -11.06 -11.34 -11.11
N LEU A 84 -9.98 -11.38 -11.89
CA LEU A 84 -9.96 -12.07 -13.18
C LEU A 84 -10.20 -13.57 -13.03
N ALA A 85 -9.50 -14.23 -12.11
CA ALA A 85 -9.66 -15.65 -11.86
C ALA A 85 -11.08 -15.99 -11.40
N ARG A 86 -11.67 -15.17 -10.53
CA ARG A 86 -13.06 -15.29 -10.07
C ARG A 86 -14.06 -15.16 -11.21
N ARG A 87 -13.85 -14.19 -12.12
CA ARG A 87 -14.68 -14.05 -13.33
C ARG A 87 -14.63 -15.29 -14.22
N HIS A 88 -13.49 -15.97 -14.30
CA HIS A 88 -13.32 -17.18 -15.09
C HIS A 88 -13.64 -18.48 -14.33
N GLY A 89 -13.95 -18.42 -13.04
CA GLY A 89 -14.21 -19.60 -12.20
C GLY A 89 -12.97 -20.49 -11.98
N VAL A 90 -11.76 -19.90 -12.05
CA VAL A 90 -10.47 -20.61 -11.93
C VAL A 90 -9.70 -20.20 -10.66
N GLU A 91 -10.34 -19.51 -9.72
CA GLU A 91 -9.67 -19.00 -8.51
C GLU A 91 -9.09 -20.10 -7.63
N ARG A 92 -9.72 -21.28 -7.58
CA ARG A 92 -9.18 -22.40 -6.78
C ARG A 92 -7.85 -22.90 -7.36
N GLN A 93 -7.77 -23.02 -8.69
CA GLN A 93 -6.56 -23.45 -9.39
C GLN A 93 -5.46 -22.39 -9.27
N LEU A 94 -5.80 -21.10 -9.39
CA LEU A 94 -4.86 -20.01 -9.15
C LEU A 94 -4.27 -20.08 -7.74
N LEU A 95 -5.13 -20.14 -6.71
CA LEU A 95 -4.68 -20.14 -5.32
C LEU A 95 -3.87 -21.39 -4.98
N ALA A 96 -4.24 -22.56 -5.51
CA ALA A 96 -3.45 -23.78 -5.35
C ALA A 96 -2.05 -23.63 -5.95
N SER A 97 -1.93 -23.05 -7.15
CA SER A 97 -0.64 -22.82 -7.81
C SER A 97 0.23 -21.80 -7.06
N LEU A 98 -0.38 -20.75 -6.50
CA LEU A 98 0.34 -19.79 -5.67
C LEU A 98 0.85 -20.42 -4.37
N THR A 99 0.04 -21.27 -3.73
CA THR A 99 0.44 -22.03 -2.53
C THR A 99 1.55 -23.03 -2.84
N GLU A 100 1.53 -23.70 -3.99
CA GLU A 100 2.64 -24.58 -4.41
C GLU A 100 3.96 -23.80 -4.56
N THR A 101 3.87 -22.57 -5.11
CA THR A 101 5.04 -21.71 -5.31
C THR A 101 5.56 -21.10 -3.99
N PHE A 102 4.64 -20.71 -3.10
CA PHE A 102 4.93 -20.04 -1.84
C PHE A 102 4.05 -20.62 -0.71
N PRO A 103 4.43 -21.78 -0.16
CA PRO A 103 3.59 -22.55 0.75
C PRO A 103 3.42 -21.91 2.14
N GLU A 104 4.29 -20.98 2.52
CA GLU A 104 4.21 -20.28 3.80
C GLU A 104 3.15 -19.17 3.82
N ILE A 105 2.60 -18.81 2.66
CA ILE A 105 1.62 -17.73 2.54
C ILE A 105 0.20 -18.33 2.49
N ASP A 106 -0.63 -17.93 3.45
CA ASP A 106 -2.07 -18.15 3.38
C ASP A 106 -2.68 -17.17 2.35
N TRP A 107 -2.75 -17.61 1.10
CA TRP A 107 -3.20 -16.79 -0.03
C TRP A 107 -4.68 -16.40 0.01
N GLU A 108 -5.51 -17.15 0.74
CA GLU A 108 -6.91 -16.81 0.99
C GLU A 108 -6.99 -15.61 1.94
N LYS A 109 -6.36 -15.74 3.11
CA LYS A 109 -6.31 -14.68 4.12
C LYS A 109 -5.60 -13.43 3.60
N GLN A 110 -4.49 -13.62 2.88
CA GLN A 110 -3.74 -12.53 2.28
C GLN A 110 -4.58 -11.81 1.23
N GLY A 111 -5.33 -12.54 0.40
CA GLY A 111 -6.29 -11.97 -0.54
C GLY A 111 -7.28 -11.05 0.16
N SER A 112 -8.01 -11.57 1.15
CA SER A 112 -9.03 -10.80 1.88
C SER A 112 -8.45 -9.57 2.56
N TYR A 113 -7.27 -9.70 3.17
CA TYR A 113 -6.57 -8.58 3.77
C TYR A 113 -6.24 -7.49 2.74
N LEU A 114 -5.64 -7.83 1.60
CA LEU A 114 -5.20 -6.84 0.62
C LEU A 114 -6.36 -6.19 -0.13
N PHE A 115 -7.42 -6.94 -0.46
CA PHE A 115 -8.66 -6.36 -1.00
C PHE A 115 -9.25 -5.33 -0.04
N SER A 116 -9.37 -5.67 1.26
CA SER A 116 -9.90 -4.73 2.26
C SER A 116 -9.05 -3.45 2.35
N ARG A 117 -7.72 -3.57 2.24
CA ARG A 117 -6.79 -2.44 2.29
C ARG A 117 -6.96 -1.50 1.11
N VAL A 118 -7.15 -2.04 -0.10
CA VAL A 118 -7.38 -1.23 -1.30
C VAL A 118 -8.79 -0.63 -1.28
N ALA A 119 -9.82 -1.36 -0.86
CA ALA A 119 -11.17 -0.82 -0.73
C ALA A 119 -11.25 0.34 0.29
N ASN A 120 -10.68 0.15 1.47
CA ASN A 120 -10.76 1.14 2.55
C ASN A 120 -9.82 2.34 2.38
N HIS A 121 -8.67 2.14 1.73
CA HIS A 121 -7.61 3.16 1.67
C HIS A 121 -7.09 3.47 0.27
N GLY A 122 -7.71 2.93 -0.78
CA GLY A 122 -7.18 2.95 -2.15
C GLY A 122 -6.75 4.33 -2.64
N LYS A 123 -7.49 5.40 -2.33
CA LYS A 123 -7.12 6.78 -2.70
C LYS A 123 -5.74 7.17 -2.17
N ARG A 124 -5.52 7.00 -0.86
CA ARG A 124 -4.23 7.28 -0.22
C ARG A 124 -3.14 6.36 -0.78
N ARG A 125 -3.45 5.09 -1.02
CA ARG A 125 -2.46 4.12 -1.56
C ARG A 125 -2.02 4.50 -2.97
N ALA A 126 -2.95 4.91 -3.82
CA ALA A 126 -2.69 5.41 -5.16
C ALA A 126 -1.81 6.67 -5.14
N GLU A 127 -2.11 7.64 -4.27
CA GLU A 127 -1.28 8.83 -4.07
C GLU A 127 0.15 8.44 -3.66
N GLU A 128 0.31 7.52 -2.70
CA GLU A 128 1.62 7.02 -2.28
C GLU A 128 2.36 6.27 -3.42
N MET A 129 1.65 5.58 -4.33
CA MET A 129 2.23 4.92 -5.49
C MET A 129 2.61 5.88 -6.61
N ARG A 130 1.88 6.98 -6.79
CA ARG A 130 2.28 8.06 -7.71
C ARG A 130 3.57 8.73 -7.24
N GLU A 131 3.73 8.97 -5.95
CA GLU A 131 5.00 9.45 -5.40
C GLU A 131 6.11 8.40 -5.56
N ALA A 132 5.84 7.12 -5.30
CA ALA A 132 6.82 6.06 -5.55
C ALA A 132 7.25 5.99 -7.02
N ALA A 133 6.32 6.18 -7.96
CA ALA A 133 6.62 6.22 -9.39
C ALA A 133 7.55 7.39 -9.76
N LYS A 134 7.37 8.57 -9.15
CA LYS A 134 8.29 9.70 -9.31
C LYS A 134 9.68 9.34 -8.81
N THR A 135 9.79 8.77 -7.60
CA THR A 135 11.11 8.41 -7.04
C THR A 135 11.82 7.31 -7.83
N VAL A 136 11.09 6.33 -8.37
CA VAL A 136 11.65 5.31 -9.28
C VAL A 136 12.19 5.95 -10.56
N ARG A 137 11.48 6.94 -11.11
CA ARG A 137 11.92 7.72 -12.28
C ARG A 137 13.15 8.57 -11.99
N GLU A 138 13.20 9.22 -10.83
CA GLU A 138 14.37 9.97 -10.35
C GLU A 138 15.60 9.07 -10.17
N ALA A 139 15.39 7.79 -9.85
CA ALA A 139 16.46 6.79 -9.79
C ALA A 139 16.89 6.26 -11.17
N GLY A 140 16.30 6.74 -12.27
CA GLY A 140 16.66 6.40 -13.65
C GLY A 140 15.90 5.21 -14.24
N PHE A 141 14.84 4.72 -13.60
CA PHE A 141 14.05 3.58 -14.08
C PHE A 141 12.66 4.03 -14.55
N GLU A 142 12.11 3.35 -15.56
CA GLU A 142 10.70 3.56 -15.92
C GLU A 142 9.78 2.87 -14.87
N PRO A 143 8.86 3.61 -14.22
CA PRO A 143 8.07 3.10 -13.10
C PRO A 143 6.85 2.26 -13.51
N TRP A 144 7.02 1.26 -14.39
CA TRP A 144 5.92 0.44 -14.95
C TRP A 144 4.92 -0.04 -13.90
N MET A 145 5.42 -0.78 -12.91
CA MET A 145 4.57 -1.36 -11.88
C MET A 145 4.03 -0.32 -10.91
N SER A 146 4.82 0.72 -10.60
CA SER A 146 4.38 1.73 -9.64
C SER A 146 3.24 2.59 -10.18
N ALA A 147 3.32 2.97 -11.46
CA ALA A 147 2.28 3.70 -12.15
C ALA A 147 1.01 2.85 -12.31
N ALA A 148 1.12 1.63 -12.83
CA ALA A 148 -0.03 0.73 -13.00
C ALA A 148 -0.75 0.43 -11.68
N SER A 149 0.02 0.18 -10.61
CA SER A 149 -0.56 -0.06 -9.28
C SER A 149 -1.36 1.13 -8.74
N ALA A 150 -0.90 2.35 -9.02
CA ALA A 150 -1.64 3.55 -8.62
C ALA A 150 -3.01 3.62 -9.31
N GLU A 151 -3.06 3.29 -10.60
CA GLU A 151 -4.31 3.29 -11.38
C GLU A 151 -5.28 2.22 -10.87
N THR A 152 -4.82 0.99 -10.62
CA THR A 152 -5.66 -0.08 -10.04
C THR A 152 -6.23 0.34 -8.69
N GLN A 153 -5.41 0.92 -7.82
CA GLN A 153 -5.83 1.33 -6.48
C GLN A 153 -6.82 2.51 -6.50
N ASP A 154 -6.63 3.47 -7.40
CA ASP A 154 -7.54 4.61 -7.54
C ASP A 154 -8.88 4.20 -8.15
N TRP A 155 -8.85 3.26 -9.11
CA TRP A 155 -10.06 2.65 -9.67
C TRP A 155 -10.90 1.97 -8.58
N VAL A 156 -10.30 1.11 -7.76
CA VAL A 156 -11.02 0.47 -6.63
C VAL A 156 -11.50 1.51 -5.61
N ALA A 157 -10.72 2.57 -5.38
CA ALA A 157 -11.14 3.68 -4.52
C ALA A 157 -12.37 4.41 -5.09
N ALA A 158 -12.47 4.56 -6.42
CA ALA A 158 -13.63 5.14 -7.07
C ALA A 158 -14.88 4.25 -6.91
N LEU A 159 -14.74 2.93 -7.05
CA LEU A 159 -15.81 1.96 -6.77
C LEU A 159 -16.25 2.00 -5.30
N SER A 160 -15.30 2.13 -4.37
CA SER A 160 -15.60 2.27 -2.94
C SER A 160 -16.39 3.56 -2.67
N ARG A 161 -16.03 4.68 -3.32
CA ARG A 161 -16.74 5.97 -3.20
C ARG A 161 -18.14 5.98 -3.83
N SER A 162 -18.37 5.22 -4.89
CA SER A 162 -19.74 4.99 -5.41
C SER A 162 -20.59 4.19 -4.43
N GLY A 163 -19.93 3.57 -3.45
CA GLY A 163 -20.51 2.79 -2.39
C GLY A 163 -20.84 1.37 -2.82
N LEU A 164 -20.08 0.84 -3.80
CA LEU A 164 -20.19 -0.52 -4.29
C LEU A 164 -20.01 -1.58 -3.19
N PHE A 165 -19.21 -1.27 -2.18
CA PHE A 165 -18.86 -2.19 -1.09
C PHE A 165 -19.59 -1.90 0.22
N ARG A 166 -20.64 -1.06 0.22
CA ARG A 166 -21.32 -0.61 1.46
C ARG A 166 -22.06 -1.72 2.20
N ASP A 167 -22.46 -2.77 1.50
CA ASP A 167 -23.25 -3.87 2.03
C ASP A 167 -22.42 -5.13 2.32
N LEU A 168 -21.08 -5.02 2.22
CA LEU A 168 -20.20 -6.10 2.65
C LEU A 168 -20.21 -6.25 4.17
N SER A 169 -19.83 -7.44 4.64
CA SER A 169 -19.70 -7.74 6.06
C SER A 169 -18.57 -6.92 6.73
N ALA A 170 -18.42 -7.02 8.04
CA ALA A 170 -17.32 -6.36 8.75
C ALA A 170 -15.94 -6.95 8.38
N GLU A 171 -15.90 -8.23 8.03
CA GLU A 171 -14.70 -8.97 7.61
C GLU A 171 -15.01 -9.73 6.31
N PRO A 172 -15.05 -9.04 5.15
CA PRO A 172 -15.44 -9.68 3.89
C PRO A 172 -14.37 -10.61 3.36
N ASP A 173 -14.80 -11.67 2.68
CA ASP A 173 -13.90 -12.47 1.85
C ASP A 173 -13.49 -11.67 0.62
N TRP A 174 -12.30 -11.93 0.07
CA TRP A 174 -11.88 -11.28 -1.18
C TRP A 174 -12.87 -11.53 -2.33
N ARG A 175 -13.55 -12.69 -2.33
CA ARG A 175 -14.59 -13.03 -3.32
C ARG A 175 -15.77 -12.08 -3.27
N ASP A 176 -16.15 -11.60 -2.08
CA ASP A 176 -17.25 -10.65 -1.94
C ASP A 176 -16.94 -9.34 -2.67
N TYR A 177 -15.70 -8.85 -2.53
CA TYR A 177 -15.23 -7.68 -3.27
C TYR A 177 -15.18 -7.96 -4.78
N ALA A 178 -14.60 -9.09 -5.18
CA ALA A 178 -14.47 -9.47 -6.60
C ALA A 178 -15.83 -9.59 -7.28
N ASP A 179 -16.81 -10.23 -6.64
CA ASP A 179 -18.16 -10.42 -7.17
C ASP A 179 -18.87 -9.07 -7.35
N LYS A 180 -18.71 -8.13 -6.42
CA LYS A 180 -19.22 -6.75 -6.56
C LYS A 180 -18.57 -6.02 -7.73
N ILE A 181 -17.25 -6.13 -7.89
CA ILE A 181 -16.51 -5.53 -9.00
C ILE A 181 -16.99 -6.10 -10.35
N ILE A 182 -17.09 -7.43 -10.45
CA ILE A 182 -17.54 -8.13 -11.65
C ILE A 182 -18.95 -7.68 -12.04
N ALA A 183 -19.88 -7.67 -11.08
CA ALA A 183 -21.26 -7.23 -11.31
C ALA A 183 -21.36 -5.76 -11.77
N ALA A 184 -20.51 -4.88 -11.25
CA ALA A 184 -20.44 -3.47 -11.67
C ALA A 184 -19.91 -3.29 -13.09
N LEU A 185 -18.97 -4.14 -13.52
CA LEU A 185 -18.44 -4.13 -14.89
C LEU A 185 -19.46 -4.65 -15.91
N GLU A 186 -20.30 -5.61 -15.51
CA GLU A 186 -21.38 -6.15 -16.35
C GLU A 186 -22.57 -5.19 -16.49
N ASN A 187 -22.77 -4.31 -15.50
CA ASN A 187 -23.88 -3.34 -15.49
C ASN A 187 -23.39 -1.91 -15.21
N PRO A 188 -22.77 -1.22 -16.18
CA PRO A 188 -22.19 0.11 -15.96
C PRO A 188 -23.22 1.20 -15.59
N GLY A 189 -24.51 0.99 -15.89
CA GLY A 189 -25.58 1.98 -15.72
C GLY A 189 -26.24 2.01 -14.34
N THR A 190 -26.02 1.03 -13.48
CA THR A 190 -26.71 0.90 -12.17
C THR A 190 -25.96 1.55 -11.01
N THR A 191 -24.67 1.87 -11.16
CA THR A 191 -23.87 2.53 -10.11
C THR A 191 -24.23 4.02 -9.94
N VAL A 192 -24.99 4.61 -10.88
CA VAL A 192 -25.42 6.02 -10.88
C VAL A 192 -26.94 6.12 -10.99
N ARG A 193 -27.72 5.67 -9.98
CA ARG A 193 -29.13 6.11 -9.85
C ARG A 193 -29.56 6.43 -8.40
N LYS A 194 -29.61 7.74 -8.16
CA LYS A 194 -30.61 8.56 -7.42
C LYS A 194 -30.81 8.35 -5.91
N ARG A 195 -30.25 9.27 -5.12
CA ARG A 195 -30.99 9.93 -4.02
C ARG A 195 -31.68 11.17 -4.59
N SER A 196 -32.89 11.01 -5.14
CA SER A 196 -33.85 12.11 -5.24
C SER A 196 -34.98 11.80 -4.26
N GLY A 197 -34.77 12.16 -3.00
CA GLY A 197 -35.81 12.20 -1.98
C GLY A 197 -36.30 13.63 -1.86
N ARG A 198 -37.52 13.88 -2.33
CA ARG A 198 -38.31 15.09 -2.04
C ARG A 198 -38.46 15.25 -0.53
N CYS A 199 -38.31 16.48 -0.04
CA CYS A 199 -39.27 17.00 0.94
C CYS A 199 -39.83 18.29 0.36
N SER A 200 -41.16 18.28 0.30
CA SER A 200 -42.10 19.38 0.15
C SER A 200 -41.82 20.55 1.09
#